data_AF-A0A920VFW9-F1
#
_entry.id   AF-A0A920VFW9-F1
#
_cell.length_a   1.000
_cell.length_b   1.000
_cell.length_c   1.000
_cell.angle_alpha   90.00
_cell.angle_beta   90.00
_cell.angle_gamma   90.00
#
_symmetry.space_group_name_H-M   'P 1'
#
loop_
_entity.id
_entity.type
_entity.pdbx_description
1 polymer ?
#
loop_
_entity_poly.entity_id
_entity_poly.type
_entity_poly.pdbx_seq_one_letter_code
_entity_poly.pdbx_strand_id
1 'polypeptide(L)' 'MGRARWSSTLKGKDYVDGMANLWLCQVGHGRAEIIDAVTTQMRQIEAYNTFAPFTNGPAARVAKDDRGALAPP' A
#
# COMPACT_ATOMS: atom_id res chain seq x y z
N MET A 1 9.96 6.47 14.46
CA MET A 1 10.32 5.22 13.75
C MET A 1 9.42 4.10 14.23
N GLY A 2 8.49 3.65 13.37
CA GLY A 2 7.55 2.58 13.69
C GLY A 2 8.30 1.26 13.85
N ARG A 3 8.11 0.59 14.99
CA ARG A 3 8.76 -0.70 15.25
C ARG A 3 8.10 -1.73 14.35
N ALA A 4 8.84 -2.21 13.35
CA ALA A 4 8.48 -3.39 12.57
C ALA A 4 8.51 -4.61 13.49
N ARG A 5 7.45 -4.78 14.27
CA ARG A 5 7.18 -5.96 15.08
C ARG A 5 6.06 -6.69 14.39
N TRP A 6 6.38 -7.87 13.89
CA TRP A 6 5.40 -8.81 13.39
C TRP A 6 5.56 -10.11 14.19
N SER A 7 4.45 -10.63 14.69
CA SER A 7 4.40 -11.88 15.43
C SER A 7 4.01 -12.99 14.47
N SER A 8 5.01 -13.69 13.92
CA SER A 8 4.75 -14.97 13.23
C SER A 8 5.59 -16.06 13.83
N THR A 9 5.00 -16.72 14.81
CA THR A 9 5.09 -18.17 14.92
C THR A 9 3.84 -18.62 15.68
N LEU A 10 3.44 -19.87 15.49
CA LEU A 10 2.53 -20.56 16.43
C LEU A 10 3.06 -20.56 17.89
N LYS A 11 4.30 -20.11 18.10
CA LYS A 11 5.02 -19.98 19.37
C LYS A 11 5.10 -18.54 19.90
N GLY A 12 4.40 -17.58 19.29
CA GLY A 12 4.27 -16.20 19.81
C GLY A 12 5.57 -15.38 19.82
N LYS A 13 6.54 -15.72 18.96
CA LYS A 13 7.79 -14.96 18.86
C LYS A 13 7.64 -13.75 17.93
N ASP A 14 8.13 -12.61 18.40
CA ASP A 14 8.26 -11.38 17.62
C ASP A 14 9.57 -11.36 16.84
N TYR A 15 9.49 -10.89 15.59
CA TYR A 15 10.64 -10.71 14.73
C TYR A 15 10.72 -9.29 14.18
N VAL A 16 11.96 -8.85 13.94
CA VAL A 16 12.25 -7.66 13.14
C VAL A 16 12.38 -8.09 11.69
N ASP A 17 11.55 -7.54 10.82
CA ASP A 17 11.64 -7.75 9.38
C ASP A 17 12.70 -6.82 8.79
N GLY A 18 13.95 -7.29 8.73
CA GLY A 18 15.08 -6.54 8.19
C GLY A 18 15.08 -6.42 6.66
N MET A 19 14.32 -7.25 5.95
CA MET A 19 14.22 -7.20 4.48
C MET A 19 13.01 -6.40 4.01
N ALA A 20 12.15 -5.94 4.93
CA ALA A 20 10.92 -5.22 4.63
C ALA A 20 10.06 -5.94 3.59
N ASN A 21 9.70 -7.20 3.82
CA ASN A 21 8.96 -8.04 2.89
C ASN A 21 9.57 -8.08 1.48
N LEU A 22 10.85 -8.48 1.37
CA LEU A 22 11.59 -8.47 0.10
C LEU A 22 11.50 -7.09 -0.58
N TRP A 23 11.80 -6.03 0.18
CA TRP A 23 11.87 -4.63 -0.28
C TRP A 23 10.51 -3.97 -0.60
N LEU A 24 9.39 -4.60 -0.23
CA LEU A 24 8.03 -4.09 -0.53
C LEU A 24 7.42 -3.24 0.60
N CYS A 25 7.91 -3.34 1.83
CA CYS A 25 7.26 -2.78 3.02
C CYS A 25 7.99 -1.53 3.56
N GLN A 26 8.21 -0.54 2.70
CA GLN A 26 9.00 0.66 3.03
C GLN A 26 8.40 1.50 4.17
N VAL A 27 7.07 1.46 4.32
CA VAL A 27 6.34 2.19 5.37
C VAL A 27 6.07 1.34 6.62
N GLY A 28 6.55 0.10 6.65
CA GLY A 28 6.34 -0.83 7.76
C GLY A 28 4.97 -1.50 7.77
N HIS A 29 4.85 -2.52 8.64
CA HIS A 29 3.68 -3.41 8.73
C HIS A 29 2.52 -2.79 9.53
N GLY A 30 1.29 -3.19 9.22
CA GLY A 30 0.11 -2.94 10.07
C GLY A 30 -0.35 -1.47 10.15
N ARG A 31 -0.12 -0.66 9.11
CA ARG A 31 -0.57 0.75 9.11
C ARG A 31 -2.09 0.84 8.97
N ALA A 32 -2.77 1.23 10.07
CA ALA A 32 -4.22 1.39 10.11
C ALA A 32 -4.76 2.30 8.99
N GLU A 33 -4.10 3.43 8.73
CA GLU A 33 -4.46 4.35 7.64
C GLU A 33 -4.55 3.66 6.27
N ILE A 34 -3.58 2.78 5.95
CA ILE A 34 -3.57 2.04 4.69
C ILE A 34 -4.67 0.99 4.68
N ILE A 35 -4.84 0.27 5.79
CA ILE A 35 -5.89 -0.75 5.95
C ILE A 35 -7.27 -0.14 5.76
N ASP A 36 -7.53 1.02 6.36
CA ASP A 36 -8.82 1.71 6.29
C ASP A 36 -9.11 2.22 4.86
N ALA A 37 -8.11 2.80 4.20
CA ALA A 37 -8.24 3.26 2.81
C ALA A 37 -8.54 2.10 1.84
N VAL A 38 -7.80 0.98 1.95
CA VAL A 38 -8.02 -0.22 1.13
C VAL A 38 -9.38 -0.84 1.41
N THR A 39 -9.76 -0.96 2.69
CA THR A 39 -11.07 -1.52 3.08
C THR A 39 -12.22 -0.68 2.54
N THR A 40 -12.08 0.65 2.58
CA THR A 40 -13.10 1.57 2.03
C THR A 40 -13.28 1.37 0.54
N GLN A 41 -12.18 1.27 -0.23
CA GLN A 41 -12.24 1.04 -1.67
C GLN A 41 -12.83 -0.34 -2.00
N MET A 42 -12.41 -1.39 -1.30
CA MET A 42 -12.89 -2.76 -1.51
C MET A 42 -14.40 -2.92 -1.27
N ARG A 43 -15.02 -2.07 -0.43
CA ARG A 43 -16.48 -2.04 -0.24
C ARG A 43 -17.24 -1.48 -1.45
N GLN A 44 -16.57 -0.75 -2.34
CA GLN A 44 -17.17 -0.22 -3.57
C GLN A 44 -16.91 -1.18 -4.74
N ILE A 45 -15.63 -1.42 -5.03
CA ILE A 45 -15.14 -2.36 -6.03
C ILE A 45 -13.65 -2.61 -5.77
N GLU A 46 -13.26 -3.88 -5.75
CA GLU A 46 -11.89 -4.31 -5.49
C GLU A 46 -10.98 -4.10 -6.70
N ALA A 47 -11.50 -4.32 -7.92
CA ALA A 47 -10.76 -4.11 -9.15
C ALA A 47 -11.69 -3.96 -10.37
N TYR A 48 -11.35 -3.02 -11.26
CA TYR A 48 -11.87 -2.95 -12.63
C TYR A 48 -10.76 -2.41 -13.53
N ASN A 49 -10.80 -2.73 -14.82
CA ASN A 49 -9.78 -2.27 -15.76
C ASN A 49 -9.80 -0.73 -15.87
N THR A 50 -8.61 -0.13 -16.01
CA THR A 50 -8.43 1.32 -16.18
C THR A 50 -7.86 1.65 -17.55
N PHE A 51 -8.15 0.81 -18.55
CA PHE A 51 -7.80 1.10 -19.94
C PHE A 51 -8.81 2.09 -20.51
N ALA A 52 -8.36 2.94 -21.44
CA ALA A 52 -9.22 3.94 -22.05
C ALA A 52 -10.48 3.30 -22.64
N PRO A 53 -11.69 3.87 -22.39
CA PRO A 53 -11.96 5.18 -21.77
C PRO A 53 -12.21 5.14 -20.24
N PHE A 54 -11.97 4.02 -19.56
CA PHE A 54 -12.34 3.84 -18.16
C PHE A 54 -11.24 4.28 -17.17
N THR A 55 -11.67 4.74 -15.99
CA THR A 55 -10.77 5.08 -14.87
C THR A 55 -11.55 5.02 -13.55
N ASN A 56 -10.87 5.27 -12.43
CA ASN A 56 -11.48 5.45 -11.12
C ASN A 56 -10.82 6.61 -10.36
N GLY A 57 -11.51 7.14 -9.35
CA GLY A 57 -11.05 8.29 -8.57
C GLY A 57 -9.64 8.13 -7.98
N PRO A 58 -9.32 6.99 -7.32
CA PRO A 58 -7.97 6.73 -6.83
C PRO A 58 -6.89 6.73 -7.92
N ALA A 59 -7.10 6.01 -9.03
CA ALA A 59 -6.15 5.95 -10.14
C ALA A 59 -5.91 7.32 -10.77
N ALA A 60 -6.97 8.13 -10.96
CA ALA A 60 -6.86 9.48 -11.49
C ALA A 60 -6.07 10.43 -10.56
N ARG A 61 -6.22 10.27 -9.24
CA ARG A 61 -5.51 11.08 -8.23
C ARG A 61 -4.01 10.79 -8.24
N VAL A 62 -3.64 9.51 -8.16
CA VAL A 62 -2.23 9.10 -8.20
C VAL A 62 -1.59 9.50 -9.53
N ALA A 63 -2.27 9.28 -10.67
CA ALA A 63 -1.74 9.69 -11.97
C ALA A 63 -1.53 11.22 -12.11
N LYS A 64 -2.31 12.03 -11.38
CA LYS A 64 -2.09 13.48 -11.31
C LYS A 64 -0.86 13.83 -10.48
N ASP A 65 -0.68 13.16 -9.34
CA ASP A 65 0.44 13.39 -8.42
C ASP A 65 1.77 12.89 -9.02
N ASP A 66 1.74 11.74 -9.71
CA ASP A 66 2.90 11.11 -10.35
C ASP A 66 3.49 11.92 -11.52
N ARG A 67 2.71 12.78 -12.20
CA ARG A 67 3.28 13.68 -13.22
C ARG A 67 4.33 14.63 -12.64
N GLY A 68 4.26 14.94 -11.35
CA GLY A 68 5.28 15.73 -10.66
C GLY A 68 6.52 14.91 -10.26
N ALA A 69 6.41 13.59 -10.17
CA ALA A 69 7.47 12.69 -9.71
C ALA A 69 8.24 11.97 -10.84
N LEU A 70 7.61 11.81 -12.01
CA LEU A 70 8.18 11.12 -13.18
C LEU A 70 8.68 12.05 -14.29
N ALA A 71 8.48 13.37 -14.17
CA ALA A 71 9.15 14.31 -15.05
C ALA A 71 10.65 14.33 -14.70
N PRO A 72 11.58 14.09 -15.66
CA PRO A 72 12.98 14.42 -15.41
C PRO A 72 13.10 15.92 -15.13
N PRO A 73 14.12 16.37 -14.37
CA PRO A 73 14.37 17.79 -14.14
C PRO A 73 14.52 18.58 -15.45
#